data_AF-A0A7Z0D8S9-F1
#
_entry.id   AF-A0A7Z0D8S9-F1
#
_cell.length_a   1.000
_cell.length_b   1.000
_cell.length_c   1.000
_cell.angle_alpha   90.00
_cell.angle_beta   90.00
_cell.angle_gamma   90.00
#
_symmetry.space_group_name_H-M   'P 1'
#
loop_
_entity.id
_entity.type
_entity.pdbx_description
1 polymer ?
#
loop_
_entity_poly.entity_id
_entity_poly.type
_entity_poly.pdbx_seq_one_letter_code
_entity_poly.pdbx_strand_id
1 'polypeptide(L)'
;MSHDRAGGPDRSATSAMLGHDQRCRAVSPHLAAPNYGGARNGRDRICLDDETISDIWDSDTRAKGWSMTAGRRPVVPVSPGVIAIIRLRHIAPPEELIEGLVAGGVRIVEVTLPTPESLSTIRRWSARDDVLVGAGTVRTPGDVHSAADAGARFIVTPTTVPAVIAAARERGLPVTCGALTPTEIDAAASLGADWIKVFPVETVGGPAYVSAVVAPLDDIALVPTGGVDARLAERYAELGCAGVGVGSWLVDERSVHAGEWHDIRSRAREITDAWARGSERR
;
A
#
# COMPACT_ATOMS: atom_id res chain seq x y z
N MET A 1 -24.13 51.28 -37.63
CA MET A 1 -23.84 50.16 -36.72
C MET A 1 -23.23 49.03 -37.56
N SER A 2 -22.07 48.51 -37.10
CA SER A 2 -21.34 47.28 -37.51
C SER A 2 -20.90 47.14 -38.99
N HIS A 3 -19.62 47.41 -39.31
CA HIS A 3 -18.46 46.48 -39.41
C HIS A 3 -18.56 45.53 -40.62
N ASP A 4 -17.83 45.66 -41.73
CA ASP A 4 -16.41 45.92 -42.03
C ASP A 4 -15.50 44.69 -41.83
N ARG A 5 -14.96 44.16 -42.94
CA ARG A 5 -13.65 43.48 -43.09
C ARG A 5 -13.42 43.07 -44.55
N ALA A 6 -12.63 43.90 -45.25
CA ALA A 6 -11.94 43.56 -46.50
C ALA A 6 -10.62 42.82 -46.21
N GLY A 7 -10.20 41.95 -47.12
CA GLY A 7 -8.96 41.19 -47.05
C GLY A 7 -7.79 41.82 -47.83
N GLY A 8 -6.58 41.54 -47.34
CA GLY A 8 -5.27 41.58 -48.01
C GLY A 8 -4.62 42.96 -48.26
N PRO A 9 -3.29 43.06 -48.52
CA PRO A 9 -2.30 42.00 -48.74
C PRO A 9 -0.91 42.17 -48.05
N ASP A 10 -0.10 41.10 -48.21
CA ASP A 10 1.35 40.88 -48.09
C ASP A 10 2.32 42.07 -48.28
N ARG A 11 3.44 42.12 -47.49
CA ARG A 11 4.83 42.42 -47.94
C ARG A 11 5.93 41.90 -46.98
N SER A 12 6.66 40.88 -47.46
CA SER A 12 8.13 40.67 -47.45
C SER A 12 9.11 41.55 -46.62
N ALA A 13 10.00 40.85 -45.88
CA ALA A 13 11.48 41.02 -45.71
C ALA A 13 12.11 42.38 -45.35
N THR A 14 13.05 42.45 -44.38
CA THR A 14 14.52 42.23 -44.52
C THR A 14 15.30 42.67 -43.24
N SER A 15 16.26 41.83 -42.80
CA SER A 15 17.55 42.10 -42.09
C SER A 15 17.67 43.05 -40.87
N ALA A 16 18.23 42.53 -39.76
CA ALA A 16 19.49 43.06 -39.16
C ALA A 16 19.98 42.17 -37.99
N MET A 17 21.19 41.62 -38.13
CA MET A 17 22.04 41.12 -37.04
C MET A 17 22.55 42.29 -36.20
N LEU A 18 22.46 42.23 -34.87
CA LEU A 18 23.44 42.82 -33.94
C LEU A 18 23.45 41.99 -32.65
N GLY A 19 24.61 41.40 -32.35
CA GLY A 19 24.87 40.72 -31.09
C GLY A 19 25.24 41.70 -29.99
N HIS A 20 24.94 41.34 -28.74
CA HIS A 20 25.62 41.84 -27.55
C HIS A 20 25.46 40.83 -26.41
N ASP A 21 26.46 39.95 -26.31
CA ASP A 21 27.26 39.68 -25.12
C ASP A 21 26.71 40.24 -23.78
N GLN A 22 26.09 39.37 -22.96
CA GLN A 22 26.04 39.56 -21.51
C GLN A 22 26.70 38.38 -20.81
N ARG A 23 27.84 38.70 -20.22
CA ARG A 23 28.73 37.84 -19.45
C ARG A 23 28.18 37.70 -18.03
N CYS A 24 27.72 36.51 -17.66
CA CYS A 24 27.68 36.13 -16.25
C CYS A 24 29.02 35.47 -15.90
N ARG A 25 29.91 36.24 -15.26
CA ARG A 25 31.14 35.72 -14.65
C ARG A 25 30.78 34.95 -13.38
N ALA A 26 31.44 33.81 -13.24
CA ALA A 26 31.37 32.89 -12.11
C ALA A 26 31.91 33.47 -10.80
N VAL A 27 31.35 33.02 -9.69
CA VAL A 27 32.08 32.76 -8.43
C VAL A 27 31.59 31.40 -7.90
N SER A 28 32.52 30.46 -7.75
CA SER A 28 32.45 29.23 -6.95
C SER A 28 33.61 29.29 -5.93
N PRO A 29 33.80 28.37 -4.95
CA PRO A 29 32.99 27.22 -4.53
C PRO A 29 32.81 27.12 -2.98
N HIS A 30 31.85 26.29 -2.53
CA HIS A 30 31.99 25.29 -1.45
C HIS A 30 30.62 24.96 -0.83
N LEU A 31 30.04 23.83 -1.25
CA LEU A 31 29.45 22.82 -0.38
C LEU A 31 29.27 21.57 -1.27
N ALA A 32 29.93 20.50 -0.86
CA ALA A 32 30.10 19.29 -1.65
C ALA A 32 28.76 18.58 -1.90
N ALA A 33 28.50 18.26 -3.16
CA ALA A 33 27.50 17.27 -3.55
C ALA A 33 28.05 15.87 -3.23
N PRO A 34 27.26 14.95 -2.65
CA PRO A 34 27.68 13.57 -2.56
C PRO A 34 27.61 12.94 -3.97
N ASN A 35 28.75 12.38 -4.38
CA ASN A 35 28.93 11.55 -5.56
C ASN A 35 27.99 10.34 -5.52
N TYR A 36 27.01 10.27 -6.41
CA TYR A 36 26.39 8.99 -6.80
C TYR A 36 27.15 8.41 -7.99
N GLY A 37 28.32 7.88 -7.69
CA GLY A 37 29.12 7.03 -8.56
C GLY A 37 29.57 5.83 -7.76
N GLY A 38 28.79 4.76 -7.78
CA GLY A 38 29.06 3.54 -7.01
C GLY A 38 28.35 2.34 -7.61
N ALA A 39 29.15 1.51 -8.26
CA ALA A 39 28.86 0.22 -8.87
C ALA A 39 27.60 -0.54 -8.42
N ARG A 40 26.80 -0.94 -9.41
CA ARG A 40 25.97 -2.14 -9.36
C ARG A 40 26.87 -3.36 -9.10
N ASN A 41 26.73 -4.00 -7.95
CA ASN A 41 26.86 -5.45 -7.74
C ASN A 41 26.78 -5.77 -6.24
N GLY A 42 25.81 -6.60 -5.87
CA GLY A 42 25.65 -7.06 -4.48
C GLY A 42 24.37 -7.86 -4.30
N ARG A 43 24.13 -8.86 -5.17
CA ARG A 43 23.15 -9.91 -4.91
C ARG A 43 23.74 -10.87 -3.88
N ASP A 44 23.75 -10.47 -2.61
CA ASP A 44 24.02 -11.43 -1.53
C ASP A 44 22.69 -12.05 -1.12
N ARG A 45 22.25 -13.02 -1.94
CA ARG A 45 21.25 -14.01 -1.56
C ARG A 45 21.91 -14.92 -0.53
N ILE A 46 21.72 -14.61 0.76
CA ILE A 46 22.10 -15.51 1.85
C ILE A 46 20.89 -16.42 2.11
N CYS A 47 20.95 -17.62 1.53
CA CYS A 47 20.04 -18.73 1.82
C CYS A 47 20.48 -19.40 3.11
N LEU A 48 19.70 -19.33 4.19
CA LEU A 48 19.86 -20.18 5.38
C LEU A 48 18.49 -20.42 6.06
N ASP A 49 18.05 -21.67 5.87
CA ASP A 49 17.19 -22.57 6.65
C ASP A 49 15.96 -22.09 7.47
N ASP A 50 14.86 -22.78 7.12
CA ASP A 50 13.45 -22.66 7.48
C ASP A 50 13.10 -23.28 8.84
N GLU A 51 12.25 -22.59 9.61
CA GLU A 51 10.98 -23.15 10.10
C GLU A 51 10.17 -22.04 10.83
N THR A 52 8.85 -22.20 10.90
CA THR A 52 7.86 -21.35 11.61
C THR A 52 7.37 -20.07 10.88
N ILE A 53 6.55 -20.30 9.86
CA ILE A 53 5.18 -19.77 9.59
C ILE A 53 4.76 -20.46 8.28
N SER A 54 4.52 -21.78 8.31
CA SER A 54 3.99 -22.52 7.15
C SER A 54 2.56 -23.01 7.32
N ASP A 55 2.00 -23.00 8.55
CA ASP A 55 0.75 -23.73 8.81
C ASP A 55 -0.54 -22.98 8.43
N ILE A 56 -0.43 -21.75 7.90
CA ILE A 56 -1.58 -21.04 7.31
C ILE A 56 -1.56 -21.14 5.76
N TRP A 57 -0.43 -21.55 5.16
CA TRP A 57 -0.17 -21.35 3.73
C TRP A 57 0.71 -22.41 3.05
N ASP A 58 0.62 -23.70 3.41
CA ASP A 58 1.08 -24.74 2.48
C ASP A 58 0.26 -26.05 2.54
N SER A 59 -0.10 -26.54 1.36
CA SER A 59 -0.49 -27.93 1.18
C SER A 59 0.72 -28.66 0.60
N ASP A 60 1.39 -29.43 1.48
CA ASP A 60 2.42 -30.45 1.24
C ASP A 60 3.89 -29.99 1.03
N THR A 61 4.72 -30.03 2.09
CA THR A 61 5.93 -30.92 2.17
C THR A 61 6.63 -30.96 3.54
N ARG A 62 6.42 -32.07 4.26
CA ARG A 62 7.29 -32.83 5.20
C ARG A 62 8.48 -32.17 5.96
N ALA A 63 8.33 -32.19 7.30
CA ALA A 63 9.24 -32.77 8.32
C ALA A 63 10.12 -31.86 9.24
N LYS A 64 9.62 -31.67 10.48
CA LYS A 64 10.31 -31.70 11.81
C LYS A 64 11.37 -30.61 12.13
N GLY A 65 11.01 -29.64 12.98
CA GLY A 65 11.55 -29.53 14.35
C GLY A 65 11.99 -28.12 14.81
N TRP A 66 11.10 -27.37 15.46
CA TRP A 66 11.32 -25.96 15.86
C TRP A 66 12.01 -25.74 17.23
N SER A 67 12.87 -24.71 17.31
CA SER A 67 13.35 -24.05 18.55
C SER A 67 13.50 -22.54 18.36
N MET A 68 12.97 -21.75 19.31
CA MET A 68 13.03 -20.28 19.32
C MET A 68 14.40 -19.76 19.81
N THR A 69 15.01 -18.82 19.08
CA THR A 69 16.06 -17.94 19.64
C THR A 69 15.89 -16.49 19.13
N ALA A 70 16.10 -15.53 20.03
CA ALA A 70 15.90 -14.10 19.81
C ALA A 70 16.83 -13.51 18.74
N GLY A 71 16.30 -12.67 17.84
CA GLY A 71 17.11 -11.81 16.96
C GLY A 71 16.84 -11.89 15.44
N ARG A 72 15.87 -12.68 14.95
CA ARG A 72 15.57 -12.81 13.50
C ARG A 72 14.30 -12.03 13.13
N ARG A 73 14.39 -11.16 12.10
CA ARG A 73 13.22 -10.53 11.46
C ARG A 73 12.31 -11.61 10.84
N PRO A 74 10.98 -11.52 10.93
CA PRO A 74 10.12 -12.37 10.12
C PRO A 74 10.41 -12.11 8.64
N VAL A 75 10.72 -13.17 7.89
CA VAL A 75 10.81 -13.14 6.44
C VAL A 75 9.38 -12.89 5.95
N VAL A 76 9.13 -11.79 5.24
CA VAL A 76 7.83 -11.53 4.61
C VAL A 76 7.94 -11.83 3.12
N PRO A 77 7.50 -13.01 2.64
CA PRO A 77 7.16 -13.17 1.24
C PRO A 77 5.77 -13.80 1.15
N VAL A 78 4.75 -12.95 1.18
CA VAL A 78 3.46 -13.21 0.54
C VAL A 78 2.88 -11.85 0.18
N SER A 79 2.54 -11.71 -1.09
CA SER A 79 1.65 -10.66 -1.59
C SER A 79 0.49 -10.48 -0.61
N PRO A 80 0.22 -9.29 -0.03
CA PRO A 80 -0.87 -9.13 0.94
C PRO A 80 -2.26 -9.48 0.40
N GLY A 81 -2.43 -9.64 -0.92
CA GLY A 81 -3.69 -10.08 -1.50
C GLY A 81 -4.83 -9.13 -1.15
N VAL A 82 -5.91 -9.63 -0.55
CA VAL A 82 -7.03 -8.80 -0.11
C VAL A 82 -6.85 -8.38 1.35
N ILE A 83 -6.70 -7.08 1.60
CA ILE A 83 -6.72 -6.47 2.92
C ILE A 83 -8.09 -5.83 3.18
N ALA A 84 -8.84 -6.34 4.14
CA ALA A 84 -10.09 -5.72 4.58
C ALA A 84 -9.81 -4.55 5.52
N ILE A 85 -10.32 -3.36 5.19
CA ILE A 85 -10.13 -2.13 5.97
C ILE A 85 -11.37 -1.91 6.83
N ILE A 86 -11.21 -2.05 8.14
CA ILE A 86 -12.27 -1.89 9.12
C ILE A 86 -12.27 -0.45 9.63
N ARG A 87 -13.22 0.33 9.11
CA ARG A 87 -13.49 1.69 9.54
C ARG A 87 -14.95 1.84 9.93
N LEU A 88 -15.24 1.55 11.18
CA LEU A 88 -16.54 1.78 11.81
C LEU A 88 -16.42 3.01 12.70
N ARG A 89 -17.16 4.07 12.41
CA ARG A 89 -16.97 5.37 13.06
C ARG A 89 -17.71 5.47 14.38
N HIS A 90 -18.83 4.75 14.52
CA HIS A 90 -19.75 4.92 15.64
C HIS A 90 -19.91 3.67 16.50
N ILE A 91 -19.47 2.51 16.02
CA ILE A 91 -19.60 1.23 16.73
C ILE A 91 -18.26 0.51 16.84
N ALA A 92 -18.09 -0.26 17.92
CA ALA A 92 -17.00 -1.20 18.04
C ALA A 92 -17.20 -2.35 17.03
N PRO A 93 -16.14 -2.84 16.37
CA PRO A 93 -16.24 -4.00 15.50
C PRO A 93 -16.68 -5.27 16.26
N PRO A 94 -17.82 -5.89 15.87
CA PRO A 94 -18.33 -7.12 16.49
C PRO A 94 -17.54 -8.35 16.00
N GLU A 95 -17.55 -9.45 16.76
CA GLU A 95 -16.82 -10.68 16.40
C GLU A 95 -17.37 -11.33 15.12
N GLU A 96 -18.67 -11.23 14.88
CA GLU A 96 -19.35 -11.76 13.69
C GLU A 96 -18.80 -11.15 12.40
N LEU A 97 -18.27 -9.92 12.46
CA LEU A 97 -17.62 -9.28 11.33
C LEU A 97 -16.33 -10.02 10.92
N ILE A 98 -15.44 -10.29 11.88
CA ILE A 98 -14.18 -10.98 11.58
C ILE A 98 -14.45 -12.43 11.15
N GLU A 99 -15.42 -13.09 11.77
CA GLU A 99 -15.87 -14.44 11.38
C GLU A 99 -16.41 -14.48 9.95
N GLY A 100 -17.25 -13.50 9.57
CA GLY A 100 -17.79 -13.38 8.21
C GLY A 100 -16.69 -13.16 7.17
N LEU A 101 -15.72 -12.29 7.47
CA LEU A 101 -14.58 -12.04 6.59
C LEU A 101 -13.71 -13.29 6.40
N VAL A 102 -13.35 -13.96 7.50
CA VAL A 102 -12.54 -15.18 7.46
C VAL A 102 -13.28 -16.32 6.75
N ALA A 103 -14.57 -16.51 7.01
CA ALA A 103 -15.38 -17.51 6.30
C ALA A 103 -15.51 -17.21 4.78
N GLY A 104 -15.39 -15.93 4.40
CA GLY A 104 -15.33 -15.48 3.02
C GLY A 104 -13.93 -15.57 2.39
N GLY A 105 -12.90 -16.02 3.12
CA GLY A 105 -11.55 -16.19 2.57
C GLY A 105 -10.60 -15.01 2.82
N VAL A 106 -11.06 -13.91 3.43
CA VAL A 106 -10.16 -12.82 3.82
C VAL A 106 -9.27 -13.29 4.97
N ARG A 107 -7.96 -13.05 4.87
CA ARG A 107 -6.96 -13.46 5.87
C ARG A 107 -6.15 -12.30 6.45
N ILE A 108 -6.35 -11.07 5.95
CA ILE A 108 -5.64 -9.88 6.40
C ILE A 108 -6.64 -8.76 6.67
N VAL A 109 -6.55 -8.16 7.85
CA VAL A 109 -7.48 -7.14 8.34
C VAL A 109 -6.72 -5.94 8.91
N GLU A 110 -7.04 -4.75 8.41
CA GLU A 110 -6.55 -3.46 8.89
C GLU A 110 -7.63 -2.79 9.77
N VAL A 111 -7.42 -2.71 11.08
CA VAL A 111 -8.30 -1.95 11.99
C VAL A 111 -7.86 -0.49 12.05
N THR A 112 -8.72 0.44 11.66
CA THR A 112 -8.32 1.86 11.49
C THR A 112 -8.36 2.67 12.80
N LEU A 113 -7.41 3.59 12.97
CA LEU A 113 -7.27 4.49 14.12
C LEU A 113 -7.67 5.95 13.80
N PRO A 114 -8.11 6.74 14.79
CA PRO A 114 -8.84 6.27 15.95
C PRO A 114 -10.26 5.87 15.54
N THR A 115 -10.69 4.68 15.96
CA THR A 115 -12.11 4.27 15.95
C THR A 115 -12.48 3.76 17.35
N PRO A 116 -13.76 3.75 17.73
CA PRO A 116 -14.20 3.20 19.01
C PRO A 116 -13.60 1.81 19.22
N GLU A 117 -12.92 1.61 20.35
CA GLU A 117 -12.37 0.31 20.72
C GLU A 117 -11.36 -0.30 19.71
N SER A 118 -10.72 0.52 18.87
CA SER A 118 -9.74 0.03 17.88
C SER A 118 -8.62 -0.82 18.50
N LEU A 119 -7.96 -0.33 19.56
CA LEU A 119 -6.86 -1.06 20.21
C LEU A 119 -7.35 -2.34 20.92
N SER A 120 -8.52 -2.31 21.58
CA SER A 120 -9.08 -3.53 22.20
C SER A 120 -9.53 -4.53 21.14
N THR A 121 -10.02 -4.07 19.99
CA THR A 121 -10.35 -4.92 18.84
C THR A 121 -9.11 -5.58 18.26
N ILE A 122 -8.03 -4.81 18.04
CA ILE A 122 -6.74 -5.37 17.61
C ILE A 122 -6.29 -6.45 18.59
N ARG A 123 -6.38 -6.20 19.90
CA ARG A 123 -6.00 -7.19 20.92
C ARG A 123 -6.82 -8.47 20.86
N ARG A 124 -8.14 -8.36 20.68
CA ARG A 124 -9.02 -9.54 20.57
C ARG A 124 -8.73 -10.33 19.30
N TRP A 125 -8.66 -9.66 18.16
CA TRP A 125 -8.55 -10.34 16.87
C TRP A 125 -7.14 -10.83 16.55
N SER A 126 -6.09 -10.17 17.05
CA SER A 126 -4.70 -10.62 16.87
C SER A 126 -4.35 -11.89 17.64
N ALA A 127 -5.20 -12.31 18.59
CA ALA A 127 -5.06 -13.59 19.29
C ALA A 127 -5.53 -14.78 18.44
N ARG A 128 -6.08 -14.54 17.24
CA ARG A 128 -6.53 -15.57 16.31
C ARG A 128 -5.38 -16.00 15.39
N ASP A 129 -5.32 -17.29 15.10
CA ASP A 129 -4.32 -17.85 14.19
C ASP A 129 -4.77 -17.86 12.71
N ASP A 130 -6.05 -17.61 12.44
CA ASP A 130 -6.64 -17.68 11.09
C ASP A 130 -6.70 -16.33 10.36
N VAL A 131 -6.21 -15.26 10.99
CA VAL A 131 -6.21 -13.91 10.42
C VAL A 131 -5.03 -13.08 10.92
N LEU A 132 -4.39 -12.36 9.99
CA LEU A 132 -3.38 -11.37 10.31
C LEU A 132 -4.03 -10.01 10.54
N VAL A 133 -3.83 -9.45 11.74
CA VAL A 133 -4.46 -8.18 12.13
C VAL A 133 -3.40 -7.09 12.25
N GLY A 134 -3.66 -5.95 11.62
CA GLY A 134 -2.80 -4.77 11.65
C GLY A 134 -3.57 -3.52 12.03
N ALA A 135 -2.84 -2.43 12.21
CA ALA A 135 -3.39 -1.12 12.51
C ALA A 135 -3.31 -0.20 11.30
N GLY A 136 -4.43 0.45 10.99
CA GLY A 136 -4.57 1.39 9.89
C GLY A 136 -4.71 2.83 10.33
N THR A 137 -4.51 3.76 9.41
CA THR A 137 -4.60 5.21 9.70
C THR A 137 -3.62 5.64 10.80
N VAL A 138 -2.49 4.95 10.91
CA VAL A 138 -1.41 5.29 11.84
C VAL A 138 -0.75 6.57 11.35
N ARG A 139 -0.63 7.58 12.23
CA ARG A 139 -0.10 8.91 11.87
C ARG A 139 1.12 9.31 12.67
N THR A 140 1.36 8.67 13.81
CA THR A 140 2.45 9.01 14.73
C THR A 140 3.22 7.77 15.21
N PRO A 141 4.48 7.92 15.68
CA PRO A 141 5.19 6.84 16.36
C PRO A 141 4.43 6.31 17.59
N GLY A 142 3.71 7.18 18.32
CA GLY A 142 2.89 6.78 19.45
C GLY A 142 1.76 5.81 19.06
N ASP A 143 1.15 6.02 17.89
CA ASP A 143 0.16 5.09 17.33
C ASP A 143 0.79 3.73 17.03
N VAL A 144 2.02 3.70 16.49
CA VAL A 144 2.76 2.46 16.22
C VAL A 144 2.97 1.67 17.50
N HIS A 145 3.47 2.32 18.55
CA HIS A 145 3.71 1.66 19.83
C HIS A 145 2.42 1.13 20.44
N SER A 146 1.36 1.96 20.45
CA SER A 146 0.06 1.56 20.99
C SER A 146 -0.55 0.39 20.22
N ALA A 147 -0.45 0.39 18.89
CA ALA A 147 -0.91 -0.71 18.04
C ALA A 147 -0.09 -1.99 18.26
N ALA A 148 1.23 -1.87 18.32
CA ALA A 148 2.13 -3.00 18.55
C ALA A 148 1.86 -3.64 19.92
N ASP A 149 1.69 -2.84 20.97
CA ASP A 149 1.37 -3.30 22.32
C ASP A 149 -0.04 -3.91 22.41
N ALA A 150 -0.94 -3.53 21.50
CA ALA A 150 -2.22 -4.18 21.31
C ALA A 150 -2.14 -5.49 20.50
N GLY A 151 -0.99 -5.84 19.92
CA GLY A 151 -0.81 -7.07 19.15
C GLY A 151 -0.91 -6.91 17.63
N ALA A 152 -0.95 -5.67 17.11
CA ALA A 152 -0.92 -5.45 15.66
C ALA A 152 0.35 -6.04 15.04
N ARG A 153 0.18 -6.72 13.91
CA ARG A 153 1.25 -7.44 13.20
C ARG A 153 1.78 -6.71 11.97
N PHE A 154 1.12 -5.62 11.56
CA PHE A 154 1.58 -4.69 10.52
C PHE A 154 0.95 -3.31 10.72
N ILE A 155 1.51 -2.31 10.06
CA ILE A 155 1.10 -0.90 10.14
C ILE A 155 0.68 -0.39 8.75
N VAL A 156 -0.40 0.37 8.68
CA VAL A 156 -0.82 1.07 7.46
C VAL A 156 -1.03 2.56 7.73
N THR A 157 -0.41 3.40 6.91
CA THR A 157 -0.59 4.86 6.95
C THR A 157 -1.41 5.35 5.76
N PRO A 158 -2.13 6.48 5.88
CA PRO A 158 -2.80 7.08 4.73
C PRO A 158 -1.86 7.91 3.84
N THR A 159 -0.68 8.27 4.34
CA THR A 159 0.32 9.13 3.70
C THR A 159 1.73 8.69 4.09
N THR A 160 2.76 9.10 3.35
CA THR A 160 4.16 8.83 3.68
C THR A 160 4.54 9.62 4.93
N VAL A 161 4.85 8.92 6.03
CA VAL A 161 5.27 9.53 7.29
C VAL A 161 6.60 8.87 7.74
N PRO A 162 7.75 9.49 7.45
CA PRO A 162 9.07 8.89 7.73
C PRO A 162 9.24 8.43 9.19
N ALA A 163 8.74 9.21 10.15
CA ALA A 163 8.81 8.86 11.56
C ALA A 163 7.99 7.61 11.93
N VAL A 164 6.86 7.37 11.25
CA VAL A 164 6.05 6.15 11.44
C VAL A 164 6.76 4.94 10.84
N ILE A 165 7.37 5.10 9.65
CA ILE A 165 8.16 4.04 9.01
C ILE A 165 9.31 3.62 9.93
N ALA A 166 10.06 4.58 10.46
CA ALA A 166 11.15 4.32 11.40
C ALA A 166 10.66 3.57 12.65
N ALA A 167 9.61 4.05 13.30
CA ALA A 167 9.05 3.43 14.49
C ALA A 167 8.50 2.01 14.23
N ALA A 168 7.85 1.77 13.10
CA ALA A 168 7.37 0.44 12.72
C ALA A 168 8.54 -0.54 12.55
N ARG A 169 9.62 -0.08 11.89
CA ARG A 169 10.84 -0.87 11.70
C ARG A 169 11.54 -1.18 13.01
N GLU A 170 11.62 -0.22 13.93
CA GLU A 170 12.16 -0.43 15.29
C GLU A 170 11.37 -1.49 16.07
N ARG A 171 10.05 -1.55 15.84
CA ARG A 171 9.16 -2.57 16.42
C ARG A 171 9.13 -3.88 15.64
N GLY A 172 9.89 -4.00 14.55
CA GLY A 172 9.91 -5.19 13.69
C GLY A 172 8.60 -5.45 12.94
N LEU A 173 7.78 -4.41 12.73
CA LEU A 173 6.49 -4.50 12.05
C LEU A 173 6.65 -4.09 10.57
N PRO A 174 6.11 -4.88 9.63
CA PRO A 174 5.94 -4.43 8.25
C PRO A 174 5.06 -3.18 8.18
N VAL A 175 5.36 -2.29 7.24
CA VAL A 175 4.66 -1.03 7.05
C VAL A 175 4.23 -0.80 5.61
N THR A 176 2.93 -0.63 5.41
CA THR A 176 2.33 -0.19 4.15
C THR A 176 2.10 1.32 4.20
N CYS A 177 2.82 2.09 3.39
CA CYS A 177 2.72 3.54 3.40
C CYS A 177 1.79 4.07 2.32
N GLY A 178 0.91 4.99 2.69
CA GLY A 178 0.08 5.70 1.71
C GLY A 178 0.90 6.67 0.87
N ALA A 179 0.77 6.61 -0.45
CA ALA A 179 1.35 7.56 -1.39
C ALA A 179 0.42 7.70 -2.60
N LEU A 180 0.55 8.77 -3.37
CA LEU A 180 -0.24 8.94 -4.59
C LEU A 180 0.66 9.10 -5.80
N THR A 181 1.55 10.08 -5.80
CA THR A 181 2.38 10.42 -6.97
C THR A 181 3.62 9.51 -7.11
N PRO A 182 4.21 9.35 -8.32
CA PRO A 182 5.45 8.59 -8.49
C PRO A 182 6.57 9.02 -7.53
N THR A 183 6.72 10.32 -7.28
CA THR A 183 7.69 10.86 -6.32
C THR A 183 7.41 10.39 -4.88
N GLU A 184 6.16 10.41 -4.44
CA GLU A 184 5.80 9.95 -3.10
C GLU A 184 5.96 8.45 -2.95
N ILE A 185 5.64 7.69 -4.00
CA ILE A 185 5.76 6.23 -4.06
C ILE A 185 7.24 5.83 -3.95
N ASP A 186 8.09 6.41 -4.78
CA ASP A 186 9.55 6.18 -4.76
C ASP A 186 10.18 6.61 -3.42
N ALA A 187 9.77 7.76 -2.89
CA ALA A 187 10.24 8.24 -1.60
C ALA A 187 9.85 7.29 -0.46
N ALA A 188 8.62 6.77 -0.45
CA ALA A 188 8.17 5.82 0.57
C ALA A 188 8.93 4.50 0.51
N ALA A 189 9.17 3.97 -0.70
CA ALA A 189 9.97 2.76 -0.90
C ALA A 189 11.42 2.97 -0.44
N SER A 190 12.03 4.10 -0.80
CA SER A 190 13.39 4.48 -0.39
C SER A 190 13.55 4.64 1.13
N LEU A 191 12.49 5.05 1.83
CA LEU A 191 12.44 5.12 3.30
C LEU A 191 12.29 3.73 3.94
N GLY A 192 12.09 2.68 3.15
CA GLY A 192 12.03 1.30 3.60
C GLY A 192 10.63 0.86 4.02
N ALA A 193 9.59 1.39 3.38
CA ALA A 193 8.24 0.81 3.44
C ALA A 193 8.21 -0.53 2.67
N ASP A 194 7.51 -1.52 3.21
CA ASP A 194 7.43 -2.86 2.62
C ASP A 194 6.45 -2.89 1.44
N TRP A 195 5.38 -2.08 1.53
CA TRP A 195 4.37 -1.92 0.50
C TRP A 195 3.90 -0.47 0.38
N ILE A 196 3.43 -0.08 -0.80
CA ILE A 196 2.92 1.27 -1.04
C ILE A 196 1.42 1.24 -1.31
N LYS A 197 0.65 1.79 -0.38
CA LYS A 197 -0.78 2.02 -0.52
C LYS A 197 -1.02 3.19 -1.48
N VAL A 198 -1.45 2.90 -2.71
CA VAL A 198 -1.85 3.96 -3.65
C VAL A 198 -3.26 4.41 -3.27
N PHE A 199 -3.39 5.62 -2.72
CA PHE A 199 -4.66 6.06 -2.13
C PHE A 199 -4.88 7.57 -2.31
N PRO A 200 -6.10 8.02 -2.72
CA PRO A 200 -7.26 7.25 -3.17
C PRO A 200 -7.23 6.90 -4.67
N VAL A 201 -6.97 5.63 -5.01
CA VAL A 201 -6.62 5.20 -6.39
C VAL A 201 -7.70 5.47 -7.44
N GLU A 202 -8.98 5.19 -7.14
CA GLU A 202 -10.05 5.36 -8.13
C GLU A 202 -10.25 6.82 -8.56
N THR A 203 -10.03 7.75 -7.64
CA THR A 203 -10.20 9.19 -7.93
C THR A 203 -9.16 9.77 -8.86
N VAL A 204 -8.05 9.05 -9.09
CA VAL A 204 -6.94 9.48 -9.95
C VAL A 204 -6.79 8.64 -11.22
N GLY A 205 -7.77 7.79 -11.54
CA GLY A 205 -7.79 6.99 -12.77
C GLY A 205 -7.62 5.49 -12.57
N GLY A 206 -7.60 5.01 -11.34
CA GLY A 206 -7.75 3.58 -11.03
C GLY A 206 -6.67 2.70 -11.71
N PRO A 207 -7.04 1.60 -12.38
CA PRO A 207 -6.11 0.71 -13.06
C PRO A 207 -5.24 1.41 -14.13
N ALA A 208 -5.77 2.43 -14.82
CA ALA A 208 -4.98 3.15 -15.83
C ALA A 208 -3.84 3.94 -15.18
N TYR A 209 -4.12 4.57 -14.02
CA TYR A 209 -3.10 5.24 -13.23
C TYR A 209 -2.04 4.26 -12.73
N VAL A 210 -2.47 3.16 -12.11
CA VAL A 210 -1.55 2.13 -11.60
C VAL A 210 -0.68 1.56 -12.71
N SER A 211 -1.24 1.25 -13.87
CA SER A 211 -0.47 0.78 -15.03
C SER A 211 0.59 1.79 -15.48
N ALA A 212 0.29 3.09 -15.44
CA ALA A 212 1.25 4.14 -15.80
C ALA A 212 2.37 4.30 -14.75
N VAL A 213 2.08 4.07 -13.47
CA VAL A 213 3.04 4.14 -12.36
C VAL A 213 3.94 2.91 -12.32
N VAL A 214 3.40 1.70 -12.51
CA VAL A 214 4.16 0.44 -12.50
C VAL A 214 5.18 0.41 -13.64
N ALA A 215 4.89 1.01 -14.80
CA ALA A 215 5.80 0.99 -15.95
C ALA A 215 7.24 1.50 -15.63
N PRO A 216 7.44 2.62 -14.92
CA PRO A 216 8.76 3.05 -14.46
C PRO A 216 9.18 2.56 -13.06
N LEU A 217 8.28 1.98 -12.26
CA LEU A 217 8.49 1.60 -10.85
C LEU A 217 8.06 0.14 -10.60
N ASP A 218 8.49 -0.78 -11.46
CA ASP A 218 8.05 -2.19 -11.48
C ASP A 218 8.63 -3.04 -10.34
N ASP A 219 9.61 -2.53 -9.61
CA ASP A 219 10.22 -3.14 -8.43
C ASP A 219 9.49 -2.76 -7.12
N ILE A 220 8.56 -1.79 -7.16
CA ILE A 220 7.82 -1.33 -5.98
C ILE A 220 6.49 -2.08 -5.84
N ALA A 221 6.29 -2.68 -4.67
CA ALA A 221 5.10 -3.46 -4.35
C ALA A 221 3.90 -2.56 -4.01
N LEU A 222 3.01 -2.32 -4.98
CA LEU A 222 1.83 -1.47 -4.83
C LEU A 222 0.61 -2.20 -4.25
N VAL A 223 -0.17 -1.46 -3.46
CA VAL A 223 -1.46 -1.88 -2.85
C VAL A 223 -2.52 -0.82 -3.15
N PRO A 224 -3.17 -0.86 -4.33
CA PRO A 224 -4.25 0.06 -4.67
C PRO A 224 -5.37 0.05 -3.63
N THR A 225 -5.78 1.23 -3.18
CA THR A 225 -6.78 1.39 -2.12
C THR A 225 -7.69 2.59 -2.39
N GLY A 226 -8.97 2.44 -2.07
CA GLY A 226 -9.98 3.50 -2.19
C GLY A 226 -10.82 3.35 -3.45
N GLY A 227 -12.07 2.90 -3.27
CA GLY A 227 -13.01 2.62 -4.36
C GLY A 227 -12.89 1.23 -4.99
N VAL A 228 -12.07 0.34 -4.42
CA VAL A 228 -11.85 -1.02 -4.95
C VAL A 228 -13.07 -1.91 -4.69
N ASP A 229 -13.57 -2.55 -5.75
CA ASP A 229 -14.54 -3.64 -5.75
C ASP A 229 -13.90 -4.93 -6.28
N ALA A 230 -14.67 -6.02 -6.42
CA ALA A 230 -14.17 -7.30 -6.92
C ALA A 230 -13.59 -7.21 -8.34
N ARG A 231 -14.24 -6.47 -9.25
CA ARG A 231 -13.76 -6.28 -10.63
C ARG A 231 -12.40 -5.58 -10.64
N LEU A 232 -12.25 -4.55 -9.84
CA LEU A 232 -11.00 -3.80 -9.73
C LEU A 232 -9.90 -4.64 -9.05
N ALA A 233 -10.24 -5.44 -8.04
CA ALA A 233 -9.29 -6.36 -7.42
C ALA A 233 -8.67 -7.33 -8.44
N GLU A 234 -9.48 -7.92 -9.30
CA GLU A 234 -9.03 -8.80 -10.39
C GLU A 234 -8.11 -8.05 -11.37
N ARG A 235 -8.46 -6.81 -11.74
CA ARG A 235 -7.63 -5.95 -12.60
C ARG A 235 -6.30 -5.56 -11.97
N TYR A 236 -6.27 -5.25 -10.68
CA TYR A 236 -5.02 -4.91 -9.99
C TYR A 236 -4.10 -6.12 -9.82
N ALA A 237 -4.67 -7.31 -9.61
CA ALA A 237 -3.91 -8.56 -9.61
C ALA A 237 -3.26 -8.83 -10.98
N GLU A 238 -3.98 -8.64 -12.08
CA GLU A 238 -3.43 -8.74 -13.46
C GLU A 238 -2.28 -7.75 -13.71
N LEU A 239 -2.31 -6.57 -13.09
CA LEU A 239 -1.25 -5.56 -13.16
C LEU A 239 -0.03 -5.89 -12.28
N GLY A 240 -0.03 -7.04 -11.59
CA GLY A 240 1.06 -7.47 -10.73
C GLY A 240 1.16 -6.73 -9.39
N CYS A 241 0.09 -6.03 -8.98
CA CYS A 241 0.04 -5.41 -7.66
C CYS A 241 0.23 -6.46 -6.56
N ALA A 242 0.78 -6.04 -5.43
CA ALA A 242 1.02 -6.92 -4.28
C ALA A 242 -0.28 -7.24 -3.51
N GLY A 243 -1.27 -6.35 -3.58
CA GLY A 243 -2.56 -6.56 -2.94
C GLY A 243 -3.53 -5.45 -3.27
N VAL A 244 -4.67 -5.45 -2.61
CA VAL A 244 -5.64 -4.36 -2.61
C VAL A 244 -6.16 -4.08 -1.21
N GLY A 245 -6.32 -2.81 -0.90
CA GLY A 245 -6.99 -2.35 0.31
C GLY A 245 -8.47 -2.08 0.02
N VAL A 246 -9.35 -2.78 0.72
CA VAL A 246 -10.80 -2.76 0.43
C VAL A 246 -11.56 -2.32 1.68
N GLY A 247 -12.20 -1.16 1.59
CA GLY A 247 -12.99 -0.58 2.68
C GLY A 247 -14.49 -0.79 2.47
N SER A 248 -15.21 0.31 2.22
CA SER A 248 -16.66 0.39 2.26
C SER A 248 -17.41 -0.54 1.30
N TRP A 249 -16.80 -1.00 0.21
CA TRP A 249 -17.44 -2.00 -0.64
C TRP A 249 -17.63 -3.33 0.09
N LEU A 250 -16.60 -3.76 0.84
CA LEU A 250 -16.56 -5.02 1.57
C LEU A 250 -17.20 -4.90 2.96
N VAL A 251 -16.84 -3.85 3.71
CA VAL A 251 -17.32 -3.58 5.07
C VAL A 251 -17.84 -2.16 5.15
N ASP A 252 -19.16 -2.01 5.16
CA ASP A 252 -19.85 -0.75 5.45
C ASP A 252 -20.56 -0.81 6.80
N GLU A 253 -20.57 0.32 7.50
CA GLU A 253 -21.10 0.42 8.86
C GLU A 253 -22.62 0.12 8.94
N ARG A 254 -23.37 0.38 7.87
CA ARG A 254 -24.80 0.06 7.79
C ARG A 254 -25.01 -1.46 7.81
N SER A 255 -24.30 -2.21 6.97
CA SER A 255 -24.39 -3.68 6.94
C SER A 255 -23.98 -4.31 8.27
N VAL A 256 -22.93 -3.77 8.91
CA VAL A 256 -22.48 -4.24 10.23
C VAL A 256 -23.55 -3.96 11.29
N HIS A 257 -24.15 -2.77 11.30
CA HIS A 257 -25.21 -2.42 12.23
C HIS A 257 -26.47 -3.27 12.05
N ALA A 258 -26.81 -3.60 10.80
CA ALA A 258 -27.97 -4.43 10.47
C ALA A 258 -27.71 -5.94 10.67
N GLY A 259 -26.48 -6.36 10.95
CA GLY A 259 -26.13 -7.77 11.13
C GLY A 259 -26.14 -8.58 9.83
N GLU A 260 -25.85 -7.95 8.69
CA GLU A 260 -25.87 -8.55 7.35
C GLU A 260 -24.61 -9.40 7.08
N TRP A 261 -24.32 -10.34 7.99
CA TRP A 261 -23.11 -11.16 7.98
C TRP A 261 -23.03 -12.08 6.76
N HIS A 262 -24.17 -12.51 6.25
CA HIS A 262 -24.25 -13.29 5.02
C HIS A 262 -23.72 -12.48 3.82
N ASP A 263 -24.15 -11.24 3.68
CA ASP A 263 -23.76 -10.38 2.56
C ASP A 263 -22.31 -9.92 2.66
N ILE A 264 -21.82 -9.66 3.88
CA ILE A 264 -20.39 -9.40 4.12
C ILE A 264 -19.54 -10.61 3.72
N ARG A 265 -19.93 -11.82 4.12
CA ARG A 265 -19.25 -13.06 3.74
C ARG A 265 -19.27 -13.29 2.23
N SER A 266 -20.41 -13.02 1.58
CA SER A 266 -20.55 -13.16 0.12
C SER A 266 -19.59 -12.22 -0.61
N ARG A 267 -19.54 -10.94 -0.22
CA ARG A 267 -18.61 -9.95 -0.79
C ARG A 267 -17.14 -10.32 -0.53
N ALA A 268 -16.83 -10.84 0.66
CA ALA A 268 -15.49 -11.33 1.00
C ALA A 268 -15.04 -12.49 0.10
N ARG A 269 -15.94 -13.43 -0.20
CA ARG A 269 -15.67 -14.52 -1.14
C ARG A 269 -15.51 -14.00 -2.57
N GLU A 270 -16.42 -13.14 -3.01
CA GLU A 270 -16.40 -12.57 -4.36
C GLU A 270 -15.05 -11.90 -4.66
N ILE A 271 -14.56 -11.07 -3.74
CA ILE A 271 -13.31 -10.33 -3.97
C ILE A 271 -12.06 -11.19 -3.84
N THR A 272 -12.06 -12.21 -2.98
CA THR A 272 -10.92 -13.13 -2.84
C THR A 272 -10.82 -14.06 -4.05
N ASP A 273 -11.95 -14.55 -4.56
CA ASP A 273 -12.00 -15.31 -5.81
C ASP A 273 -11.57 -14.43 -7.01
N ALA A 274 -11.99 -13.16 -7.03
CA ALA A 274 -11.58 -12.22 -8.08
C ALA A 274 -10.08 -11.92 -8.07
N TRP A 275 -9.51 -11.73 -6.87
CA TRP A 275 -8.07 -11.58 -6.69
C TRP A 275 -7.29 -12.82 -7.18
N ALA A 276 -7.76 -14.02 -6.81
CA ALA A 276 -7.14 -15.28 -7.22
C ALA A 276 -7.12 -15.43 -8.75
N ARG A 277 -8.28 -15.24 -9.41
CA ARG A 277 -8.40 -15.29 -10.87
C ARG A 277 -7.47 -14.31 -11.60
N GLY A 278 -7.35 -13.09 -11.09
CA GLY A 278 -6.46 -12.08 -11.68
C GLY A 278 -4.97 -12.44 -11.48
N SER A 279 -4.63 -13.03 -10.32
CA SER A 279 -3.27 -13.45 -10.00
C SER A 279 -2.80 -14.62 -10.87
N GLU A 280 -3.70 -15.53 -11.25
CA GLU A 280 -3.42 -16.65 -12.16
C GLU A 280 -3.14 -16.21 -13.60
N ARG A 281 -3.57 -15.01 -13.99
CA ARG A 281 -3.38 -14.46 -15.35
C ARG A 281 -2.14 -13.59 -15.50
N ARG A 282 -1.38 -13.41 -14.43
CA ARG A 282 -0.14 -12.63 -14.38
C ARG A 282 1.03 -13.34 -15.06
#